data_AF-A0A6P6TKW8-F1
#
_entry.id   AF-A0A6P6TKW8-F1
#
_cell.length_a   1.000
_cell.length_b   1.000
_cell.length_c   1.000
_cell.angle_alpha   90.00
_cell.angle_beta   90.00
_cell.angle_gamma   90.00
#
_symmetry.space_group_name_H-M   'P 1'
#
loop_
_entity.id
_entity.type
_entity.pdbx_description
1 polymer ?
#
loop_
_entity_poly.entity_id
_entity_poly.type
_entity_poly.pdbx_seq_one_letter_code
_entity_poly.pdbx_strand_id
1 'polypeptide(L)'
;MLLTRIVLMVKGCLWLVYLQTRISSYNHDSRPQDAKDKVLRGVCITASSLKPDIANCLLLYPPQALFPERLTSIRVLHLSSDMNVCPSGMFVVYVSTICEDAAQGKELLTTAINDLFSVPVSGNSEEDSEDHQSAIQ
;
A
#
# COMPACT_ATOMS: atom_id res chain seq x y z
N MET A 1 -18.23 17.73 0.55
CA MET A 1 -17.18 16.67 0.62
C MET A 1 -17.46 15.85 1.88
N LEU A 2 -17.84 14.58 1.74
CA LEU A 2 -18.01 13.70 2.89
C LEU A 2 -16.65 13.05 3.20
N LEU A 3 -16.20 13.17 4.44
CA LEU A 3 -14.96 12.55 4.93
C LEU A 3 -15.32 11.57 6.04
N THR A 4 -15.33 10.28 5.71
CA THR A 4 -15.52 9.24 6.73
C THR A 4 -14.16 8.88 7.32
N ARG A 5 -13.99 9.09 8.62
CA ARG A 5 -12.78 8.72 9.37
C ARG A 5 -12.95 7.35 9.98
N ILE A 6 -12.01 6.44 9.72
CA ILE A 6 -12.00 5.09 10.27
C ILE A 6 -10.59 4.82 10.80
N VAL A 7 -10.51 4.19 11.96
CA VAL A 7 -9.26 3.70 12.53
C VAL A 7 -9.12 2.23 12.19
N LEU A 8 -7.98 1.83 11.62
CA LEU A 8 -7.70 0.45 11.23
C LEU A 8 -6.39 0.00 11.86
N MET A 9 -6.39 -1.15 12.53
CA MET A 9 -5.16 -1.79 13.01
C MET A 9 -4.71 -2.84 12.00
N VAL A 10 -3.53 -2.67 11.40
CA VAL A 10 -2.93 -3.64 10.48
C VAL A 10 -1.46 -3.82 10.87
N LYS A 11 -1.03 -5.07 11.06
CA LYS A 11 0.34 -5.42 11.47
C LYS A 11 0.84 -4.64 12.69
N GLY A 12 -0.04 -4.49 13.69
CA GLY A 12 0.27 -3.78 14.94
C GLY A 12 0.38 -2.25 14.80
N CYS A 13 0.17 -1.70 13.60
CA CYS A 13 0.24 -0.28 13.34
C CYS A 13 -1.18 0.33 13.29
N LEU A 14 -1.32 1.53 13.86
CA LEU A 14 -2.56 2.31 13.82
C LEU A 14 -2.61 3.11 12.50
N TRP A 15 -3.59 2.79 11.66
CA TRP A 15 -3.85 3.49 10.42
C TRP A 15 -5.06 4.41 10.57
N LEU A 16 -4.87 5.68 10.25
CA LEU A 16 -5.97 6.62 10.07
C LEU A 16 -6.40 6.57 8.61
N VAL A 17 -7.64 6.14 8.39
CA VAL A 17 -8.21 5.92 7.06
C VAL A 17 -9.32 6.93 6.80
N TYR A 18 -9.27 7.53 5.63
CA TYR A 18 -10.19 8.56 5.18
C TYR A 18 -10.77 8.18 3.83
N LEU A 19 -12.10 8.11 3.73
CA LEU A 19 -12.78 8.04 2.45
C LEU A 19 -13.13 9.45 1.98
N GLN A 20 -12.62 9.84 0.82
CA GLN A 20 -12.91 11.12 0.18
C GLN A 20 -13.68 10.89 -1.11
N THR A 21 -14.96 11.30 -1.13
CA THR A 21 -15.77 11.29 -2.35
C THR A 21 -15.50 12.56 -3.15
N ARG A 22 -14.92 12.43 -4.36
CA ARG A 22 -14.93 13.54 -5.33
C ARG A 22 -16.22 13.46 -6.13
N ILE A 23 -16.91 14.57 -6.24
CA ILE A 23 -17.94 14.74 -7.27
C ILE A 23 -17.17 15.13 -8.52
N SER A 24 -17.01 14.20 -9.46
CA SER A 24 -16.49 14.52 -10.78
C SER A 24 -17.66 15.02 -11.62
N SER A 25 -17.74 16.32 -11.86
CA SER A 25 -18.63 16.83 -12.91
C SER A 25 -17.84 16.75 -14.21
N TYR A 26 -17.86 15.59 -14.86
CA TYR A 26 -17.37 15.48 -16.24
C TYR A 26 -18.57 15.64 -17.16
N ASN A 27 -18.71 16.82 -17.75
CA ASN A 27 -19.76 17.11 -18.71
C ASN A 27 -19.16 17.05 -20.12
N HIS A 28 -19.39 15.94 -20.82
CA HIS A 28 -19.43 15.96 -22.27
C HIS A 28 -20.53 14.98 -22.71
N ASP A 29 -21.72 15.53 -22.88
CA ASP A 29 -22.92 14.99 -23.53
C ASP A 29 -23.33 13.53 -23.27
N SER A 30 -24.57 13.39 -22.77
CA SER A 30 -25.42 12.21 -22.63
C SER A 30 -25.30 11.36 -21.34
N ARG A 31 -26.32 11.56 -20.48
CA ARG A 31 -26.74 10.85 -19.25
C ARG A 31 -25.99 11.23 -17.96
N PRO A 32 -26.68 11.82 -16.96
CA PRO A 32 -26.12 12.00 -15.63
C PRO A 32 -26.15 10.66 -14.90
N GLN A 33 -25.16 9.80 -15.15
CA GLN A 33 -24.72 8.91 -14.09
C GLN A 33 -23.69 9.68 -13.30
N ASP A 34 -24.09 10.05 -12.10
CA ASP A 34 -23.33 10.79 -11.10
C ASP A 34 -22.15 9.90 -10.63
N ALA A 35 -21.17 9.68 -11.50
CA ALA A 35 -20.00 8.83 -11.28
C ALA A 35 -19.07 9.52 -10.29
N LYS A 36 -19.36 9.32 -9.01
CA LYS A 36 -18.56 9.83 -7.90
C LYS A 36 -17.35 8.94 -7.70
N ASP A 37 -16.22 9.31 -8.31
CA ASP A 37 -14.93 8.69 -7.98
C ASP A 37 -14.64 8.90 -6.49
N LYS A 38 -14.50 7.81 -5.75
CA LYS A 38 -14.08 7.85 -4.35
C LYS A 38 -12.61 7.50 -4.25
N VAL A 39 -11.92 8.19 -3.37
CA VAL A 39 -10.51 7.92 -3.05
C VAL A 39 -10.41 7.55 -1.59
N LEU A 40 -9.91 6.35 -1.32
CA LEU A 40 -9.51 5.97 0.03
C LEU A 40 -8.07 6.39 0.27
N ARG A 41 -7.79 6.99 1.42
CA ARG A 41 -6.45 7.36 1.87
C ARG A 41 -6.19 6.76 3.24
N GLY A 42 -5.10 6.03 3.39
CA GLY A 42 -4.56 5.59 4.69
C GLY A 42 -3.31 6.39 5.03
N VAL A 43 -3.14 6.75 6.30
CA VAL A 43 -1.88 7.28 6.83
C VAL A 43 -1.49 6.52 8.09
N CYS A 44 -0.20 6.21 8.22
CA CYS A 44 0.39 5.59 9.39
C CYS A 44 1.76 6.20 9.70
N ILE A 45 2.12 6.21 10.98
CA ILE A 45 3.47 6.51 11.45
C ILE A 45 4.13 5.18 11.83
N THR A 46 5.30 4.90 11.27
CA THR A 46 6.05 3.67 11.52
C THR A 46 7.40 3.98 12.17
N ALA A 47 7.87 3.07 13.02
CA ALA A 47 9.19 3.17 13.66
C ALA A 47 10.33 2.73 12.71
N SER A 48 10.00 1.99 11.66
CA SER A 48 10.92 1.50 10.64
C SER A 48 10.55 2.00 9.27
N SER A 49 11.56 2.16 8.41
CA SER A 49 11.34 2.43 6.98
C SER A 49 10.69 1.24 6.29
N LEU A 50 9.92 1.49 5.22
CA LEU A 50 9.41 0.45 4.34
C LEU A 50 10.52 -0.35 3.64
N LYS A 51 11.65 0.30 3.34
CA LYS A 51 12.80 -0.33 2.70
C LYS A 51 14.09 0.18 3.33
N PRO A 52 15.05 -0.70 3.66
CA PRO A 52 16.35 -0.27 4.16
C PRO A 52 16.96 0.79 3.24
N ASP A 53 17.58 1.80 3.85
CA ASP A 53 18.32 2.88 3.19
C ASP A 53 17.48 3.82 2.29
N ILE A 54 16.16 3.65 2.25
CA ILE A 54 15.25 4.59 1.57
C ILE A 54 14.57 5.48 2.59
N ALA A 55 14.97 6.76 2.62
CA ALA A 55 14.36 7.76 3.47
C ALA A 55 12.99 8.23 2.92
N ASN A 56 12.94 8.54 1.62
CA ASN A 56 11.75 9.12 0.98
C ASN A 56 11.51 8.44 -0.38
N CYS A 57 10.30 7.95 -0.64
CA CYS A 57 9.97 7.36 -1.95
C CYS A 57 8.47 7.37 -2.26
N LEU A 58 8.17 7.24 -3.56
CA LEU A 58 6.84 6.96 -4.07
C LEU A 58 6.86 5.56 -4.72
N LEU A 59 6.10 4.62 -4.16
CA LEU A 59 5.86 3.31 -4.75
C LEU A 59 4.49 3.30 -5.45
N LEU A 60 4.45 2.66 -6.61
CA LEU A 60 3.27 2.53 -7.46
C LEU A 60 2.98 1.05 -7.67
N TYR A 61 1.81 0.59 -7.22
CA TYR A 61 1.26 -0.68 -7.65
C TYR A 61 0.44 -0.44 -8.91
N PRO A 62 0.91 -0.90 -10.09
CA PRO A 62 0.18 -0.73 -11.33
C PRO A 62 -1.17 -1.45 -11.27
N PRO A 63 -2.12 -1.09 -12.15
CA PRO A 63 -3.36 -1.85 -12.31
C PRO A 63 -3.08 -3.35 -12.35
N GLN A 64 -3.99 -4.15 -11.78
CA GLN A 64 -3.92 -5.61 -11.79
C GLN A 64 -2.80 -6.28 -10.96
N ALA A 65 -1.83 -5.52 -10.42
CA ALA A 65 -0.71 -6.11 -9.67
C ALA A 65 -1.10 -6.84 -8.37
N LEU A 66 -2.03 -6.28 -7.60
CA LEU A 66 -2.50 -6.87 -6.33
C LEU A 66 -3.93 -7.44 -6.45
N PHE A 67 -4.67 -7.02 -7.46
CA PHE A 67 -6.09 -7.33 -7.64
C PHE A 67 -6.39 -7.39 -9.14
N PRO A 68 -6.59 -8.58 -9.74
CA PRO A 68 -6.70 -8.75 -11.19
C PRO A 68 -7.81 -7.92 -11.84
N GLU A 69 -8.90 -7.65 -11.13
CA GLU A 69 -10.06 -6.90 -11.66
C GLU A 69 -9.84 -5.37 -11.62
N ARG A 70 -8.76 -4.91 -10.99
CA ARG A 70 -8.56 -3.49 -10.70
C ARG A 70 -7.89 -2.76 -11.86
N LEU A 71 -8.55 -1.69 -12.33
CA LEU A 71 -8.07 -0.85 -13.43
C LEU A 71 -7.31 0.42 -12.99
N THR A 72 -7.15 0.65 -11.68
CA THR A 72 -6.50 1.85 -11.12
C THR A 72 -5.20 1.48 -10.40
N SER A 73 -4.32 2.47 -10.13
CA SER A 73 -3.07 2.27 -9.38
C SER A 73 -3.27 2.48 -7.87
N ILE A 74 -2.50 1.78 -7.02
CA ILE A 74 -2.35 2.14 -5.59
C ILE A 74 -1.05 2.91 -5.48
N ARG A 75 -1.07 4.03 -4.77
CA ARG A 75 0.11 4.90 -4.57
C ARG A 75 0.50 4.89 -3.11
N VAL A 76 1.78 4.70 -2.84
CA VAL A 76 2.35 4.69 -1.50
C VAL A 76 3.44 5.74 -1.43
N LEU A 77 3.25 6.77 -0.63
CA LEU A 77 4.25 7.80 -0.36
C LEU A 77 4.84 7.54 1.03
N HIS A 78 6.13 7.27 1.07
CA HIS A 78 6.91 7.06 2.27
C HIS A 78 7.82 8.26 2.50
N LEU A 79 7.78 8.83 3.70
CA LEU A 79 8.58 10.00 4.06
C LEU A 79 9.25 9.80 5.42
N SER A 80 10.52 10.16 5.53
CA SER A 80 11.24 10.17 6.80
C SER A 80 10.95 11.42 7.63
N SER A 81 11.30 11.36 8.91
CA SER A 81 11.27 12.51 9.81
C SER A 81 12.12 13.70 9.37
N ASP A 82 13.08 13.50 8.46
CA ASP A 82 13.94 14.57 7.93
C ASP A 82 13.15 15.59 7.09
N MET A 83 11.96 15.21 6.63
CA MET A 83 11.02 16.08 5.93
C MET A 83 10.11 16.86 6.88
N ASN A 84 10.32 16.77 8.20
CA ASN A 84 9.51 17.40 9.25
C ASN A 84 8.02 17.02 9.19
N VAL A 85 7.72 15.80 8.75
CA VAL A 85 6.34 15.27 8.63
C VAL A 85 5.92 14.37 9.79
N CYS A 86 6.86 13.94 10.63
CA CYS A 86 6.63 13.10 11.82
C CYS A 86 7.76 13.27 12.86
N PRO A 87 7.62 12.72 14.09
CA PRO A 87 8.67 12.77 15.10
C PRO A 87 10.00 12.18 14.62
N SER A 88 11.10 12.65 15.21
CA SER A 88 12.46 12.19 14.87
C SER A 88 12.61 10.67 14.99
N GLY A 89 13.27 10.05 14.00
CA GLY A 89 13.49 8.61 13.96
C GLY A 89 12.28 7.78 13.51
N MET A 90 11.21 8.44 13.04
CA MET A 90 10.01 7.78 12.51
C MET A 90 9.80 8.07 11.03
N PHE A 91 8.81 7.41 10.46
CA PHE A 91 8.42 7.55 9.07
C PHE A 91 6.90 7.70 8.95
N VAL A 92 6.44 8.41 7.92
CA VAL A 92 5.03 8.45 7.55
C VAL A 92 4.83 7.66 6.27
N VAL A 93 3.82 6.80 6.28
CA VAL A 93 3.35 6.07 5.10
C VAL A 93 1.95 6.55 4.75
N TYR A 94 1.83 7.17 3.58
CA TYR A 94 0.55 7.50 2.97
C TYR A 94 0.23 6.49 1.88
N VAL A 95 -0.96 5.90 1.92
CA VAL A 95 -1.45 5.02 0.85
C VAL A 95 -2.72 5.64 0.27
N SER A 96 -2.87 5.60 -1.04
CA SER A 96 -4.10 6.04 -1.71
C SER A 96 -4.52 5.14 -2.85
N THR A 97 -5.83 4.94 -2.99
CA THR A 97 -6.45 4.18 -4.08
C THR A 97 -7.79 4.77 -4.46
N ILE A 98 -8.17 4.63 -5.73
CA ILE A 98 -9.54 4.87 -6.18
C ILE A 98 -10.36 3.62 -5.83
N CYS A 99 -11.59 3.82 -5.38
CA CYS A 99 -12.52 2.74 -5.03
C CYS A 99 -13.97 3.15 -5.28
N GLU A 100 -14.84 2.16 -5.43
CA GLU A 100 -16.28 2.36 -5.59
C GLU A 100 -16.95 2.70 -4.26
N ASP A 101 -16.51 2.06 -3.18
CA ASP A 101 -17.02 2.27 -1.83
C ASP A 101 -15.96 2.08 -0.73
N ALA A 102 -16.39 2.27 0.52
CA ALA A 102 -15.53 2.16 1.70
C ALA A 102 -15.03 0.74 1.95
N ALA A 103 -15.85 -0.28 1.64
CA ALA A 103 -15.54 -1.68 1.91
C ALA A 103 -14.46 -2.16 0.93
N GLN A 104 -14.67 -1.96 -0.37
CA GLN A 104 -13.66 -2.25 -1.40
C GLN A 104 -12.37 -1.47 -1.12
N GLY A 105 -12.47 -0.18 -0.83
CA GLY A 105 -11.30 0.63 -0.50
C GLY A 105 -10.50 0.06 0.67
N LYS A 106 -11.18 -0.37 1.74
CA LYS A 106 -10.53 -0.92 2.94
C LYS A 106 -9.81 -2.23 2.64
N GLU A 107 -10.41 -3.10 1.83
CA GLU A 107 -9.77 -4.33 1.38
C GLU A 107 -8.51 -4.04 0.57
N LEU A 108 -8.61 -3.16 -0.44
CA LEU A 108 -7.47 -2.73 -1.27
C LEU A 108 -6.30 -2.20 -0.42
N LEU A 109 -6.62 -1.33 0.54
CA LEU A 109 -5.64 -0.74 1.44
C LEU A 109 -5.01 -1.80 2.35
N THR A 110 -5.81 -2.72 2.90
CA THR A 110 -5.31 -3.78 3.79
C THR A 110 -4.36 -4.71 3.05
N THR A 111 -4.70 -5.11 1.82
CA THR A 111 -3.82 -5.96 1.00
C THR A 111 -2.53 -5.26 0.62
N ALA A 112 -2.58 -3.99 0.21
CA ALA A 112 -1.38 -3.22 -0.10
C ALA A 112 -0.47 -3.06 1.13
N ILE A 113 -1.03 -2.75 2.31
CA ILE A 113 -0.27 -2.70 3.56
C ILE A 113 0.33 -4.07 3.88
N ASN A 114 -0.43 -5.14 3.73
CA ASN A 114 0.07 -6.48 3.98
C ASN A 114 1.25 -6.80 3.06
N ASP A 115 1.17 -6.50 1.77
CA ASP A 115 2.28 -6.67 0.83
C ASP A 115 3.51 -5.84 1.23
N LEU A 116 3.33 -4.52 1.46
CA LEU A 116 4.40 -3.58 1.82
C LEU A 116 5.25 -3.99 3.01
N PHE A 117 4.60 -4.50 4.06
CA PHE A 117 5.27 -4.87 5.32
C PHE A 117 5.51 -6.38 5.42
N SER A 118 5.42 -7.12 4.32
CA SER A 118 5.74 -8.56 4.34
C SER A 118 7.25 -8.72 4.45
N VAL A 119 7.69 -9.45 5.48
CA VAL A 119 9.08 -9.87 5.58
C VAL A 119 9.28 -10.96 4.52
N PRO A 120 10.22 -10.82 3.57
CA PRO A 120 10.61 -11.97 2.76
C PRO A 120 11.17 -13.00 3.73
N VAL A 121 10.50 -14.16 3.85
CA VAL A 121 11.06 -15.32 4.56
C VAL A 121 12.37 -15.64 3.85
N SER A 122 13.51 -15.37 4.48
CA SER A 122 14.79 -15.78 3.91
C SER A 122 14.73 -17.29 3.74
N GLY A 123 14.92 -17.78 2.52
CA GLY A 123 14.88 -19.20 2.22
C GLY A 123 15.82 -19.96 3.16
N ASN A 124 15.32 -21.05 3.75
CA ASN A 124 16.20 -22.14 4.15
C ASN A 124 16.87 -22.61 2.85
N SER A 125 18.13 -22.24 2.65
CA SER A 125 19.01 -22.99 1.76
C SER A 125 19.28 -24.31 2.46
N GLU A 126 18.46 -25.32 2.17
CA GLU A 126 18.87 -26.71 2.33
C GLU A 126 20.00 -26.92 1.32
N GLU A 127 21.24 -26.75 1.78
CA GLU A 127 22.42 -27.26 1.10
C GLU A 127 22.31 -28.78 1.07
N ASP A 128 21.80 -29.30 -0.04
CA ASP A 128 21.84 -30.72 -0.35
C ASP A 128 23.28 -31.05 -0.77
N SER A 129 24.11 -31.43 0.21
CA SER A 129 25.45 -31.94 -0.02
C SER A 129 25.36 -33.40 -0.46
N GLU A 130 25.13 -33.63 -1.75
CA GLU A 130 25.37 -34.93 -2.37
C GLU A 130 26.87 -35.09 -2.66
N ASP A 131 27.58 -35.74 -1.72
CA ASP A 131 28.94 -36.27 -1.93
C ASP A 131 28.89 -37.42 -2.96
N HIS A 132 29.16 -37.15 -4.23
CA HIS A 132 29.55 -38.15 -5.22
C HIS A 132 31.08 -38.18 -5.35
N GLN A 133 31.74 -39.00 -4.53
CA GLN A 133 33.12 -39.42 -4.80
C GLN A 133 33.14 -40.44 -5.94
N SER A 134 33.67 -40.00 -7.08
CA SER A 134 34.23 -40.90 -8.09
C SER A 134 35.63 -41.32 -7.61
N ALA A 135 35.89 -42.61 -7.50
CA ALA A 135 37.25 -43.13 -7.48
C ALA A 135 37.34 -44.38 -8.37
N ILE A 136 38.17 -44.22 -9.40
CA ILE A 136 38.66 -45.23 -10.33
C ILE A 136 39.67 -46.12 -9.61
N GLN A 137 39.46 -47.44 -9.58
CA GLN A 137 40.46 -48.50 -9.88
C GLN A 137 39.82 -49.87 -9.92
#